data_AF-A0A3M6KAY1-F1
#
_entry.id   AF-A0A3M6KAY1-F1
#
_cell.length_a   1.000
_cell.length_b   1.000
_cell.length_c   1.000
_cell.angle_alpha   90.00
_cell.angle_beta   90.00
_cell.angle_gamma   90.00
#
_symmetry.space_group_name_H-M   'P 1'
#
loop_
_entity.id
_entity.type
_entity.pdbx_description
1 polymer ?
#
loop_
_entity_poly.entity_id
_entity_poly.type
_entity_poly.pdbx_seq_one_letter_code
_entity_poly.pdbx_strand_id
1 'polypeptide(L)' 'MSLTCQVQIVLSNITKEKAETVKKALEPDNVDFPEGLSLDVENVDNKLVFNFESKKNMKQLIGTIDEVMDHIQVALKVIE' A
#
# COMPACT_ATOMS: atom_id res chain seq x y z
N MET A 1 6.95 -15.18 21.74
CA MET A 1 6.07 -14.38 20.87
C MET A 1 6.95 -13.71 19.83
N SER A 2 6.59 -13.82 18.56
CA SER A 2 7.29 -13.13 17.46
C SER A 2 6.92 -11.65 17.49
N LEU A 3 7.87 -10.76 17.23
CA LEU A 3 7.61 -9.32 17.10
C LEU A 3 6.89 -9.07 15.77
N THR A 4 5.74 -8.39 15.81
CA THR A 4 5.02 -7.92 14.63
C THR A 4 5.18 -6.40 14.52
N CYS A 5 5.42 -5.89 13.31
CA CYS A 5 5.49 -4.46 13.03
C CYS A 5 4.39 -4.09 12.05
N GLN A 6 3.65 -3.04 12.34
CA GLN A 6 2.54 -2.57 11.52
C GLN A 6 2.72 -1.08 11.22
N VAL A 7 2.42 -0.70 9.98
CA VAL A 7 2.42 0.68 9.52
C VAL A 7 1.14 0.92 8.75
N GLN A 8 0.44 2.00 9.08
CA GLN A 8 -0.73 2.44 8.36
C GLN A 8 -0.43 3.75 7.63
N ILE A 9 -0.75 3.79 6.34
CA ILE A 9 -0.67 5.01 5.53
C ILE A 9 -2.07 5.33 5.05
N VAL A 10 -2.47 6.60 5.18
CA VAL A 10 -3.80 7.07 4.80
C VAL A 10 -3.68 8.20 3.78
N LEU A 11 -4.11 7.93 2.55
CA LEU A 11 -4.30 8.95 1.53
C LEU A 11 -5.70 9.51 1.67
N SER A 12 -5.81 10.78 2.02
CA SER A 12 -7.09 11.47 2.20
C SER A 12 -7.44 12.36 1.01
N ASN A 13 -8.72 12.66 0.87
CA ASN A 13 -9.27 13.55 -0.17
C ASN A 13 -9.01 13.03 -1.59
N ILE A 14 -9.10 11.71 -1.77
CA ILE A 14 -8.97 11.05 -3.07
C ILE A 14 -10.36 10.83 -3.68
N THR A 15 -10.50 11.08 -4.98
CA THR A 15 -11.75 10.78 -5.70
C THR A 15 -11.91 9.28 -5.90
N LYS A 16 -13.14 8.81 -6.12
CA LYS A 16 -13.41 7.38 -6.36
C LYS A 16 -12.62 6.84 -7.56
N GLU A 17 -12.56 7.60 -8.65
CA GLU A 17 -11.81 7.24 -9.85
C GLU A 17 -10.30 7.07 -9.56
N LYS A 18 -9.69 8.04 -8.88
CA LYS A 18 -8.28 7.94 -8.48
C LYS A 18 -8.05 6.76 -7.54
N ALA A 19 -8.99 6.49 -6.64
CA ALA A 19 -8.89 5.37 -5.71
C ALA A 19 -8.96 4.00 -6.42
N GLU A 20 -9.85 3.86 -7.40
CA GLU A 20 -9.94 2.65 -8.21
C GLU A 20 -8.69 2.41 -9.05
N THR A 21 -8.14 3.46 -9.66
CA THR A 21 -6.89 3.32 -10.44
C THR A 21 -5.71 2.94 -9.57
N VAL A 22 -5.58 3.55 -8.38
CA VAL A 22 -4.54 3.15 -7.43
C VAL A 22 -4.70 1.69 -7.01
N LYS A 23 -5.92 1.21 -6.73
CA LYS A 23 -6.15 -0.21 -6.46
C LYS A 23 -5.72 -1.12 -7.61
N LYS A 24 -6.12 -0.80 -8.84
CA LYS A 24 -5.76 -1.58 -10.04
C LYS A 24 -4.25 -1.58 -10.30
N ALA A 25 -3.57 -0.47 -10.03
CA ALA A 25 -2.12 -0.37 -10.19
C ALA A 25 -1.38 -1.28 -9.20
N LEU A 26 -1.93 -1.49 -8.00
CA LEU A 26 -1.33 -2.31 -6.95
C LEU A 26 -1.73 -3.79 -6.98
N GLU A 27 -2.78 -4.16 -7.72
CA GLU A 27 -3.18 -5.58 -7.92
C GLU A 27 -2.03 -6.48 -8.41
N PRO A 28 -1.23 -6.11 -9.42
CA PRO A 28 -0.12 -6.93 -9.87
C PRO A 28 1.02 -7.04 -8.83
N ASP A 29 1.29 -5.97 -8.08
CA ASP A 29 2.37 -5.96 -7.07
C ASP A 29 2.03 -6.78 -5.82
N ASN A 30 0.74 -6.97 -5.53
CA ASN A 30 0.25 -7.81 -4.42
C ASN A 30 0.59 -9.30 -4.54
N VAL A 31 1.19 -9.75 -5.65
CA VAL A 31 1.61 -11.14 -5.88
C VAL A 31 3.04 -11.42 -5.43
N ASP A 32 3.95 -10.42 -5.46
CA ASP A 32 5.40 -10.61 -5.26
C ASP A 32 5.92 -10.09 -3.90
N PHE A 33 5.04 -9.95 -2.90
CA PHE A 33 5.46 -9.49 -1.57
C PHE A 33 6.45 -10.45 -0.90
N PRO A 34 7.52 -9.93 -0.27
CA PRO A 34 8.48 -10.76 0.47
C PRO A 34 7.82 -11.58 1.58
N GLU A 35 8.34 -12.78 1.84
CA GLU A 35 7.77 -13.71 2.81
C GLU A 35 7.63 -13.08 4.22
N GLY A 36 6.40 -13.05 4.74
CA GLY A 36 6.11 -12.49 6.05
C GLY A 36 5.79 -10.99 6.03
N LEU A 37 5.62 -10.40 4.85
CA LEU A 37 4.96 -9.12 4.65
C LEU A 37 3.54 -9.31 4.12
N SER A 38 2.64 -8.42 4.50
CA SER A 38 1.30 -8.33 3.93
C SER A 38 0.88 -6.88 3.81
N LEU A 39 0.18 -6.57 2.72
CA LEU A 39 -0.48 -5.30 2.48
C LEU A 39 -1.98 -5.56 2.34
N ASP A 40 -2.77 -4.82 3.10
CA ASP A 40 -4.21 -4.74 2.92
C ASP A 40 -4.61 -3.31 2.54
N VAL A 41 -5.52 -3.18 1.58
CA VAL A 41 -5.91 -1.89 1.00
C VAL A 41 -7.42 -1.70 1.05
N GLU A 42 -7.84 -0.79 1.91
CA GLU A 42 -9.25 -0.44 2.11
C GLU A 42 -9.58 0.91 1.47
N ASN A 43 -10.75 0.99 0.86
CA ASN A 43 -11.32 2.27 0.42
C ASN A 43 -12.43 2.64 1.40
N VAL A 44 -12.24 3.74 2.12
CA VAL A 44 -13.18 4.24 3.14
C VAL A 44 -13.52 5.68 2.78
N ASP A 45 -14.73 5.90 2.29
CA ASP A 45 -15.24 7.20 1.82
C ASP A 45 -14.37 7.84 0.72
N ASN A 46 -13.65 8.91 1.07
CA ASN A 46 -12.72 9.65 0.23
C ASN A 46 -11.26 9.40 0.66
N LYS A 47 -11.00 8.21 1.21
CA LYS A 47 -9.69 7.79 1.72
C LYS A 47 -9.31 6.41 1.22
N LEU A 48 -8.02 6.24 0.98
CA LEU A 48 -7.38 4.95 0.79
C LEU A 48 -6.50 4.67 2.00
N VAL A 49 -6.74 3.53 2.64
CA VAL A 49 -6.01 3.08 3.82
C VAL A 49 -5.17 1.87 3.41
N PHE A 50 -3.85 1.99 3.60
CA PHE A 50 -2.87 0.94 3.34
C PHE A 50 -2.37 0.42 4.68
N ASN A 51 -2.67 -0.83 4.98
CA ASN A 51 -2.26 -1.51 6.19
C ASN A 51 -1.12 -2.48 5.86
N PHE A 52 0.10 -2.11 6.25
CA PHE A 52 1.26 -2.96 6.08
C PHE A 52 1.56 -3.69 7.39
N GLU A 53 1.87 -4.98 7.31
CA GLU A 53 2.32 -5.78 8.44
C GLU A 53 3.57 -6.59 8.06
N SER A 54 4.52 -6.65 8.99
CA SER A 54 5.71 -7.50 8.91
C SER A 54 5.84 -8.38 10.14
N LYS A 55 6.08 -9.67 9.92
CA LYS A 55 6.29 -10.68 10.98
C LYS A 55 7.76 -11.09 11.16
N LYS A 56 8.66 -10.57 10.32
CA LYS A 56 10.08 -10.98 10.30
C LYS A 56 11.05 -9.80 10.39
N ASN A 57 10.95 -8.81 9.49
CA ASN A 57 12.01 -7.81 9.33
C ASN A 57 11.45 -6.39 9.07
N MET A 58 11.64 -5.52 10.04
CA MET A 58 11.21 -4.11 9.97
C MET A 58 11.90 -3.32 8.85
N LYS A 59 13.14 -3.67 8.46
CA LYS A 59 13.83 -2.98 7.36
C LYS A 59 13.22 -3.33 6.00
N GLN A 60 12.79 -4.58 5.82
CA GLN A 60 12.10 -4.98 4.59
C GLN A 60 10.74 -4.27 4.47
N LEU A 61 10.03 -4.10 5.59
CA LEU A 61 8.79 -3.34 5.63
C LEU A 61 8.95 -1.92 5.07
N ILE A 62 10.00 -1.20 5.48
CA ILE A 62 10.26 0.16 5.00
C ILE A 62 10.52 0.17 3.50
N GLY A 63 11.34 -0.76 2.98
CA GLY A 63 11.63 -0.84 1.55
C GLY A 63 10.38 -1.12 0.72
N THR A 64 9.54 -2.06 1.17
CA THR A 64 8.28 -2.37 0.49
C THR A 64 7.28 -1.21 0.56
N ILE A 65 7.25 -0.45 1.66
CA ILE A 65 6.43 0.77 1.74
C ILE A 65 6.90 1.79 0.70
N ASP A 66 8.21 2.02 0.58
CA ASP A 66 8.80 2.96 -0.37
C ASP A 66 8.41 2.61 -1.82
N GLU A 67 8.60 1.34 -2.21
CA GLU A 67 8.23 0.82 -3.55
C GLU A 67 6.73 0.99 -3.84
N VAL A 68 5.87 0.63 -2.88
CA VAL A 68 4.41 0.77 -3.05
C VAL A 68 4.01 2.25 -3.16
N MET A 69 4.65 3.16 -2.41
CA MET A 69 4.37 4.59 -2.51
C MET A 69 4.79 5.16 -3.88
N ASP A 70 5.91 4.72 -4.44
CA ASP A 70 6.34 5.10 -5.79
C ASP A 70 5.32 4.66 -6.86
N HIS A 71 4.83 3.43 -6.77
CA HIS A 71 3.82 2.93 -7.72
C HIS A 71 2.50 3.71 -7.61
N ILE A 72 2.06 4.03 -6.39
CA ILE A 72 0.88 4.88 -6.18
C ILE A 72 1.09 6.26 -6.79
N GLN A 73 2.27 6.85 -6.61
CA GLN A 73 2.55 8.19 -7.13
C GLN A 73 2.53 8.21 -8.66
N VAL A 74 3.04 7.16 -9.31
CA VAL A 74 2.96 7.01 -10.78
C VAL A 74 1.50 6.84 -11.21
N ALA A 75 0.74 5.96 -10.56
CA ALA A 75 -0.67 5.73 -10.88
C ALA A 75 -1.52 7.00 -10.77
N LEU A 76 -1.24 7.85 -9.78
CA LEU A 76 -1.94 9.12 -9.57
C LEU A 76 -1.63 10.17 -10.65
N LYS A 77 -0.43 10.16 -11.24
CA LYS A 77 -0.01 11.10 -12.31
C LYS A 77 -0.64 10.78 -13.66
N VAL A 78 -1.00 9.52 -13.92
CA VAL A 78 -1.62 9.10 -15.20
C VAL A 78 -3.05 9.67 -15.36
N ILE A 79 -3.66 10.15 -14.26
CA ILE A 79 -5.04 10.66 -14.20
C ILE A 79 -5.04 12.20 -14.08
N GLU A 80 -3.94 12.88 -14.41
CA GLU A 80 -3.89 14.35 -14.52
C GLU A 80 -4.37 14.85 -15.90
#